data_AF-A0A830GYY6-F1
#
_entry.id   AF-A0A830GYY6-F1
#
_cell.length_a   1.000
_cell.length_b   1.000
_cell.length_c   1.000
_cell.angle_alpha   90.00
_cell.angle_beta   90.00
_cell.angle_gamma   90.00
#
_symmetry.space_group_name_H-M   'P 1'
#
loop_
_entity.id
_entity.type
_entity.pdbx_description
1 polymer ?
#
loop_
_entity_poly.entity_id
_entity_poly.type
_entity_poly.pdbx_seq_one_letter_code
_entity_poly.pdbx_strand_id
1 'polypeptide(L)'
;MDVVSNAEVIRIPVVKWVGNDGVRMMSEAAFLKALHPVRINILRLINFGVTRPVDMIQKLKVPRSTLFHHLSELLGSGWVMDRNGEYGLAASVYLAYRVSGEDGSLSIRMINNMGAFVDYKTGFIVVTGKEPTINCVRCPFITQCTNALRSLEDKFNVTITSRTPAEAYVELLSNWMKDKLAKLLSDGFLDIREERQPRGGRDGKAVSFASD
;
A
#
# COMPACT_ATOMS: atom_id res chain seq x y z
N MET A 1 -44.85 -6.46 -1.65
CA MET A 1 -44.07 -7.70 -1.75
C MET A 1 -42.90 -7.42 -2.68
N ASP A 2 -41.72 -7.54 -2.12
CA ASP A 2 -40.37 -7.62 -2.69
C ASP A 2 -39.85 -6.43 -3.53
N VAL A 3 -39.35 -5.42 -2.82
CA VAL A 3 -38.24 -4.59 -3.32
C VAL A 3 -37.00 -5.48 -3.25
N VAL A 4 -36.73 -6.22 -4.32
CA VAL A 4 -35.44 -6.89 -4.50
C VAL A 4 -34.41 -5.79 -4.66
N SER A 5 -33.67 -5.51 -3.59
CA SER A 5 -32.46 -4.69 -3.67
C SER A 5 -31.48 -5.43 -4.59
N ASN A 6 -31.38 -5.00 -5.83
CA ASN A 6 -30.34 -5.46 -6.75
C ASN A 6 -29.00 -4.96 -6.21
N ALA A 7 -28.36 -5.74 -5.35
CA ALA A 7 -26.99 -5.49 -4.94
C ALA A 7 -26.09 -5.80 -6.14
N GLU A 8 -25.48 -4.78 -6.72
CA GLU A 8 -24.45 -4.94 -7.74
C GLU A 8 -23.21 -5.56 -7.09
N VAL A 9 -22.98 -6.84 -7.36
CA VAL A 9 -21.79 -7.56 -6.90
C VAL A 9 -20.63 -7.21 -7.84
N ILE A 10 -19.83 -6.21 -7.47
CA ILE A 10 -18.61 -5.84 -8.20
C ILE A 10 -17.54 -6.89 -7.95
N ARG A 11 -16.97 -7.40 -9.05
CA ARG A 11 -15.87 -8.37 -9.04
C ARG A 11 -14.59 -7.86 -9.88
N ILE A 12 -13.39 -7.76 -9.25
CA ILE A 12 -11.90 -7.54 -9.42
C ILE A 12 -10.96 -8.58 -8.62
N PRO A 13 -10.03 -9.40 -9.16
CA PRO A 13 -9.32 -10.54 -8.50
C PRO A 13 -8.78 -10.38 -7.05
N VAL A 14 -9.06 -11.35 -6.16
CA VAL A 14 -8.22 -11.64 -4.97
C VAL A 14 -7.46 -12.95 -5.20
N VAL A 15 -6.17 -12.83 -5.50
CA VAL A 15 -5.23 -13.95 -5.42
C VAL A 15 -5.05 -14.29 -3.94
N LYS A 16 -5.29 -15.54 -3.54
CA LYS A 16 -4.85 -16.04 -2.22
C LYS A 16 -3.36 -15.76 -2.10
N TRP A 17 -3.03 -14.88 -1.16
CA TRP A 17 -1.69 -14.33 -0.98
C TRP A 17 -0.68 -15.46 -0.71
N VAL A 18 0.27 -15.64 -1.63
CA VAL A 18 1.44 -16.51 -1.46
C VAL A 18 2.69 -15.71 -1.87
N GLY A 19 3.05 -14.67 -1.08
CA GLY A 19 4.35 -14.00 -1.22
C GLY A 19 4.33 -12.47 -1.36
N ASN A 20 5.52 -11.88 -1.31
CA ASN A 20 5.78 -10.43 -1.28
C ASN A 20 5.63 -9.71 -2.65
N ASP A 21 5.21 -10.42 -3.72
CA ASP A 21 5.28 -9.94 -5.11
C ASP A 21 3.94 -9.44 -5.69
N GLY A 22 2.99 -9.07 -4.83
CA GLY A 22 1.64 -8.65 -5.22
C GLY A 22 1.49 -7.15 -5.56
N VAL A 23 0.34 -6.82 -6.16
CA VAL A 23 -0.17 -5.44 -6.29
C VAL A 23 -1.24 -5.21 -5.23
N ARG A 24 -1.18 -4.09 -4.52
CA ARG A 24 -2.20 -3.67 -3.55
C ARG A 24 -2.80 -2.33 -3.94
N MET A 25 -4.12 -2.32 -4.13
CA MET A 25 -4.89 -1.09 -4.28
C MET A 25 -5.36 -0.63 -2.91
N MET A 26 -5.27 0.67 -2.64
CA MET A 26 -5.70 1.27 -1.38
C MET A 26 -6.27 2.66 -1.61
N SER A 27 -7.15 3.10 -0.71
CA SER A 27 -7.68 4.47 -0.79
C SER A 27 -6.55 5.49 -0.69
N GLU A 28 -6.72 6.64 -1.31
CA GLU A 28 -5.78 7.75 -1.20
C GLU A 28 -5.46 8.08 0.26
N ALA A 29 -6.46 8.12 1.13
CA ALA A 29 -6.28 8.38 2.55
C ALA A 29 -5.36 7.34 3.22
N ALA A 30 -5.55 6.05 2.92
CA ALA A 30 -4.69 4.97 3.41
C ALA A 30 -3.27 5.05 2.84
N PHE A 31 -3.13 5.44 1.56
CA PHE A 31 -1.83 5.66 0.94
C PHE A 31 -1.07 6.80 1.63
N LEU A 32 -1.71 7.95 1.83
CA LEU A 32 -1.11 9.14 2.43
C LEU A 32 -0.67 8.91 3.88
N LYS A 33 -1.31 7.99 4.61
CA LYS A 33 -0.88 7.62 5.97
C LYS A 33 0.58 7.19 5.99
N ALA A 34 1.09 6.45 5.01
CA ALA A 34 2.49 6.01 5.01
C ALA A 34 3.52 7.12 4.89
N LEU A 35 3.13 8.32 4.42
CA LEU A 35 4.08 9.40 4.09
C LEU A 35 4.70 10.11 5.30
N HIS A 36 4.32 9.73 6.52
CA HIS A 36 4.99 10.22 7.72
C HIS A 36 6.46 9.74 7.76
N PRO A 37 7.44 10.60 8.11
CA PRO A 37 8.86 10.26 8.04
C PRO A 37 9.24 8.95 8.76
N VAL A 38 8.71 8.74 9.98
CA VAL A 38 8.97 7.51 10.74
C VAL A 38 8.39 6.28 10.04
N ARG A 39 7.20 6.40 9.43
CA ARG A 39 6.53 5.29 8.73
C ARG A 39 7.26 4.91 7.44
N ILE A 40 7.75 5.89 6.67
CA ILE A 40 8.63 5.63 5.52
C ILE A 40 9.88 4.88 5.96
N ASN A 41 10.50 5.27 7.08
CA ASN A 41 11.68 4.58 7.58
C ASN A 41 11.39 3.16 8.07
N ILE A 42 10.22 2.91 8.69
CA ILE A 42 9.76 1.56 9.02
C ILE A 42 9.61 0.72 7.76
N LEU A 43 8.92 1.23 6.74
CA LEU A 43 8.72 0.52 5.46
C LEU A 43 10.04 0.20 4.76
N ARG A 44 11.01 1.12 4.80
CA ARG A 44 12.38 0.88 4.32
C ARG A 44 13.07 -0.23 5.09
N LEU A 45 13.01 -0.22 6.43
CA LEU A 45 13.60 -1.28 7.25
C LEU A 45 13.01 -2.65 6.92
N ILE A 46 11.68 -2.74 6.78
CA ILE A 46 11.00 -3.97 6.40
C ILE A 46 11.43 -4.42 4.99
N ASN A 47 11.55 -3.50 4.02
CA ASN A 47 12.05 -3.82 2.68
C ASN A 47 13.46 -4.44 2.72
N PHE A 48 14.31 -3.99 3.65
CA PHE A 48 15.65 -4.54 3.86
C PHE A 48 15.69 -5.75 4.82
N GLY A 49 14.55 -6.36 5.12
CA GLY A 49 14.46 -7.60 5.90
C GLY A 49 14.47 -7.41 7.42
N VAL A 50 14.40 -6.18 7.92
CA VAL A 50 14.23 -5.93 9.36
C VAL A 50 12.75 -6.06 9.71
N THR A 51 12.33 -7.26 10.11
CA THR A 51 10.91 -7.60 10.33
C THR A 51 10.47 -7.50 11.79
N ARG A 52 11.41 -7.57 12.74
CA ARG A 52 11.10 -7.60 14.18
C ARG A 52 11.06 -6.20 14.81
N PRO A 53 10.05 -5.89 15.66
CA PRO A 53 9.97 -4.59 16.33
C PRO A 53 11.20 -4.24 17.17
N VAL A 54 11.82 -5.22 17.82
CA VAL A 54 13.01 -4.99 18.65
C VAL A 54 14.16 -4.40 17.82
N ASP A 55 14.40 -4.96 16.64
CA ASP A 55 15.45 -4.51 15.73
C ASP A 55 15.11 -3.13 15.12
N MET A 56 13.82 -2.88 14.85
CA MET A 56 13.35 -1.57 14.39
C MET A 56 13.57 -0.49 15.45
N ILE A 57 13.29 -0.77 16.73
CA ILE A 57 13.53 0.19 17.84
C ILE A 57 15.02 0.57 17.89
N GLN A 58 15.90 -0.42 17.82
CA GLN A 58 17.35 -0.19 17.87
C GLN A 58 17.84 0.66 16.69
N LYS A 59 17.35 0.37 15.48
CA LYS A 59 17.77 1.07 14.25
C LYS A 59 17.19 2.47 14.13
N LEU A 60 15.92 2.66 14.49
CA LEU A 60 15.21 3.94 14.36
C LEU A 60 15.43 4.87 15.57
N LYS A 61 15.87 4.33 16.71
CA LYS A 61 16.02 5.07 17.98
C LYS A 61 14.73 5.78 18.41
N VAL A 62 13.58 5.18 18.11
CA VAL A 62 12.26 5.69 18.51
C VAL A 62 11.75 4.95 19.75
N PRO A 63 10.94 5.61 20.62
CA PRO A 63 10.31 4.93 21.75
C PRO A 63 9.43 3.76 21.30
N ARG A 64 9.35 2.72 22.15
CA ARG A 64 8.56 1.51 21.87
C ARG A 64 7.09 1.85 21.56
N SER A 65 6.45 2.67 22.39
CA SER A 65 5.05 3.10 22.19
C SER A 65 4.85 3.81 20.85
N THR A 66 5.78 4.70 20.48
CA THR A 66 5.78 5.40 19.19
C THR A 66 5.91 4.45 18.01
N LEU A 67 6.80 3.44 18.08
CA LEU A 67 6.91 2.42 17.04
C LEU A 67 5.60 1.66 16.87
N PHE A 68 5.03 1.15 17.95
CA PHE A 68 3.78 0.37 17.88
C PHE A 68 2.59 1.20 17.38
N HIS A 69 2.52 2.48 17.73
CA HIS A 69 1.53 3.40 17.15
C HIS A 69 1.69 3.49 15.63
N HIS A 70 2.91 3.70 15.12
CA HIS A 70 3.16 3.77 13.68
C HIS A 70 2.95 2.43 12.96
N LEU A 71 3.31 1.31 13.57
CA LEU A 71 3.03 -0.02 13.03
C LEU A 71 1.53 -0.29 12.96
N SER A 72 0.76 0.10 13.97
CA SER A 72 -0.70 -0.02 13.96
C SER A 72 -1.33 0.79 12.84
N GLU A 73 -0.85 2.01 12.59
CA GLU A 73 -1.31 2.82 11.46
C GLU A 73 -0.98 2.16 10.11
N LEU A 74 0.22 1.60 9.95
CA LEU A 74 0.64 0.90 8.73
C LEU A 74 -0.14 -0.40 8.51
N LEU A 75 -0.46 -1.14 9.58
CA LEU A 75 -1.29 -2.34 9.53
C LEU A 75 -2.72 -1.98 9.11
N GLY A 76 -3.33 -1.02 9.81
CA GLY A 76 -4.71 -0.60 9.53
C GLY A 76 -4.89 0.07 8.18
N SER A 77 -3.82 0.65 7.61
CA SER A 77 -3.84 1.17 6.24
C SER A 77 -3.43 0.14 5.18
N GLY A 78 -3.05 -1.08 5.59
CA GLY A 78 -2.75 -2.18 4.67
C GLY A 78 -1.38 -2.11 3.98
N TRP A 79 -0.45 -1.28 4.46
CA TRP A 79 0.93 -1.19 3.96
C TRP A 79 1.83 -2.33 4.43
N VAL A 80 1.57 -2.83 5.64
CA VAL A 80 2.31 -3.95 6.23
C VAL A 80 1.34 -5.02 6.69
N MET A 81 1.87 -6.22 6.93
CA MET A 81 1.14 -7.32 7.51
C MET A 81 1.94 -7.94 8.64
N ASP A 82 1.22 -8.37 9.66
CA ASP A 82 1.79 -9.09 10.79
C ASP A 82 1.75 -10.59 10.49
N ARG A 83 2.91 -11.23 10.62
CA ARG A 83 3.10 -12.68 10.54
C ARG A 83 3.74 -13.14 11.85
N ASN A 84 2.91 -13.37 12.86
CA ASN A 84 3.33 -13.89 14.17
C ASN A 84 4.38 -13.02 14.89
N GLY A 85 4.18 -11.69 14.88
CA GLY A 85 5.07 -10.73 15.53
C GLY A 85 6.23 -10.25 14.65
N GLU A 86 6.30 -10.74 13.41
CA GLU A 86 7.19 -10.24 12.37
C GLU A 86 6.39 -9.48 11.31
N TYR A 87 6.86 -8.29 10.95
CA TYR A 87 6.20 -7.41 10.00
C TYR A 87 6.80 -7.59 8.62
N GLY A 88 5.94 -7.80 7.64
CA GLY A 88 6.27 -7.85 6.21
C GLY A 88 5.55 -6.77 5.43
N LEU A 89 6.08 -6.41 4.27
CA LEU A 89 5.35 -5.59 3.32
C LEU A 89 4.16 -6.37 2.77
N ALA A 90 3.08 -5.64 2.54
CA ALA A 90 1.84 -6.18 2.02
C ALA A 90 1.88 -6.57 0.53
N ALA A 91 2.72 -5.88 -0.24
CA ALA A 91 2.80 -5.93 -1.68
C ALA A 91 4.13 -5.34 -2.17
N SER A 92 4.48 -5.65 -3.42
CA SER A 92 5.60 -5.02 -4.16
C SER A 92 5.18 -3.77 -4.93
N VAL A 93 3.88 -3.61 -5.19
CA VAL A 93 3.31 -2.42 -5.85
C VAL A 93 2.11 -1.93 -5.06
N TYR A 94 2.05 -0.64 -4.76
CA TYR A 94 0.91 0.01 -4.11
C TYR A 94 0.32 1.06 -5.03
N LEU A 95 -0.99 1.05 -5.21
CA LEU A 95 -1.70 1.99 -6.06
C LEU A 95 -2.78 2.69 -5.26
N ALA A 96 -2.89 4.01 -5.41
CA ALA A 96 -3.91 4.79 -4.74
C ALA A 96 -5.17 4.93 -5.61
N TYR A 97 -6.35 4.87 -4.99
CA TYR A 97 -7.62 5.16 -5.64
C TYR A 97 -8.49 6.14 -4.85
N ARG A 98 -9.41 6.79 -5.56
CA ARG A 98 -10.55 7.52 -4.98
C ARG A 98 -11.84 6.83 -5.36
N VAL A 99 -12.82 6.93 -4.48
CA VAL A 99 -14.18 6.46 -4.74
C VAL A 99 -15.08 7.68 -4.81
N SER A 100 -15.89 7.74 -5.85
CA SER A 100 -16.96 8.73 -6.01
C SER A 100 -18.26 8.00 -6.31
N GLY A 101 -19.33 8.36 -5.62
CA GLY A 101 -20.67 7.84 -5.89
C GLY A 101 -21.54 8.94 -6.47
N GLU A 102 -22.15 8.69 -7.62
CA GLU A 102 -23.15 9.56 -8.24
C GLU A 102 -24.25 8.68 -8.85
N ASP A 103 -25.51 9.08 -8.67
CA ASP A 103 -26.70 8.48 -9.31
C ASP A 103 -26.79 6.94 -9.22
N GLY A 104 -26.56 6.39 -8.02
CA GLY A 104 -26.61 4.94 -7.79
C GLY A 104 -25.41 4.16 -8.34
N SER A 105 -24.47 4.83 -9.02
CA SER A 105 -23.23 4.26 -9.50
C SER A 105 -22.07 4.57 -8.56
N LEU A 106 -21.17 3.60 -8.38
CA LEU A 106 -19.92 3.77 -7.65
C LEU A 106 -18.76 3.70 -8.62
N SER A 107 -17.98 4.77 -8.69
CA SER A 107 -16.78 4.87 -9.54
C SER A 107 -15.52 4.78 -8.69
N ILE A 108 -14.61 3.88 -9.07
CA ILE A 108 -13.27 3.78 -8.50
C ILE A 108 -12.30 4.39 -9.51
N ARG A 109 -11.68 5.51 -9.15
CA ARG A 109 -10.68 6.18 -9.98
C ARG A 109 -9.29 5.94 -9.42
N MET A 110 -8.45 5.26 -10.19
CA MET A 110 -7.02 5.15 -9.88
C MET A 110 -6.35 6.51 -10.00
N ILE A 111 -5.50 6.86 -9.04
CA ILE A 111 -4.69 8.09 -9.06
C ILE A 111 -3.38 7.76 -9.76
N ASN A 112 -3.28 8.13 -11.03
CA ASN A 112 -2.23 7.62 -11.92
C ASN A 112 -0.81 8.13 -11.63
N ASN A 113 -0.69 9.15 -10.78
CA ASN A 113 0.57 9.71 -10.31
C ASN A 113 0.82 9.44 -8.82
N MET A 114 0.07 8.51 -8.21
CA MET A 114 0.24 8.17 -6.79
C MET A 114 0.32 6.65 -6.61
N GLY A 115 1.49 6.20 -6.17
CA GLY A 115 1.79 4.79 -6.00
C GLY A 115 3.16 4.56 -5.40
N ALA A 116 3.46 3.32 -5.05
CA ALA A 116 4.78 2.95 -4.56
C ALA A 116 5.25 1.65 -5.20
N PHE A 117 6.54 1.60 -5.50
CA PHE A 117 7.25 0.40 -5.93
C PHE A 117 8.19 -0.03 -4.83
N VAL A 118 8.17 -1.32 -4.53
CA VAL A 118 9.04 -1.92 -3.54
C VAL A 118 9.80 -3.07 -4.16
N ASP A 119 11.11 -2.96 -4.08
CA ASP A 119 12.04 -3.96 -4.57
C ASP A 119 13.24 -4.02 -3.64
N TYR A 120 13.73 -5.22 -3.39
CA TYR A 120 14.87 -5.42 -2.50
C TYR A 120 16.18 -4.88 -3.10
N LYS A 121 16.30 -4.79 -4.44
CA LYS A 121 17.47 -4.22 -5.13
C LYS A 121 17.34 -2.71 -5.31
N THR A 122 16.17 -2.22 -5.71
CA THR A 122 15.98 -0.81 -6.07
C THR A 122 15.47 0.07 -4.91
N GLY A 123 14.99 -0.54 -3.83
CA GLY A 123 14.55 0.13 -2.63
C GLY A 123 13.04 0.39 -2.57
N PHE A 124 12.65 1.38 -1.76
CA PHE A 124 11.26 1.78 -1.54
C PHE A 124 11.02 3.15 -2.19
N ILE A 125 10.37 3.15 -3.34
CA ILE A 125 10.09 4.34 -4.15
C ILE A 125 8.62 4.71 -4.00
N VAL A 126 8.36 5.98 -3.68
CA VAL A 126 7.01 6.50 -3.49
C VAL A 126 6.77 7.68 -4.43
N VAL A 127 5.77 7.56 -5.27
CA VAL A 127 5.23 8.62 -6.12
C VAL A 127 4.00 9.20 -5.39
N THR A 128 4.02 10.51 -5.12
CA THR A 128 3.04 11.15 -4.20
C THR A 128 2.07 12.09 -4.90
N GLY A 129 2.01 12.07 -6.23
CA GLY A 129 1.18 12.96 -7.03
C GLY A 129 1.62 14.42 -7.07
N LYS A 130 2.68 14.78 -6.35
CA LYS A 130 3.32 16.10 -6.45
C LYS A 130 4.17 16.15 -7.72
N GLU A 131 4.15 17.31 -8.39
CA GLU A 131 4.99 17.51 -9.57
C GLU A 131 6.47 17.26 -9.24
N PRO A 132 7.20 16.55 -10.12
CA PRO A 132 8.64 16.39 -10.01
C PRO A 132 9.32 17.73 -9.79
N THR A 133 10.11 17.85 -8.73
CA THR A 133 10.89 19.08 -8.54
C THR A 133 12.00 19.14 -9.61
N ILE A 134 12.16 20.32 -10.23
CA ILE A 134 13.16 20.61 -11.29
C ILE A 134 14.58 20.24 -10.84
N ASN A 135 14.83 20.14 -9.54
CA ASN A 135 16.13 19.86 -8.93
C ASN A 135 16.63 18.41 -9.10
N CYS A 136 15.88 17.50 -9.72
CA CYS A 136 16.35 16.14 -9.97
C CYS A 136 17.67 16.09 -10.77
N VAL A 137 17.91 17.07 -11.65
CA VAL A 137 19.15 17.15 -12.45
C VAL A 137 20.40 17.37 -11.58
N ARG A 138 20.25 18.02 -10.42
CA ARG A 138 21.33 18.26 -9.45
C ARG A 138 21.26 17.35 -8.23
N CYS A 139 20.41 16.32 -8.27
CA CYS A 139 20.23 15.41 -7.15
C CYS A 139 21.46 14.51 -7.00
N PRO A 140 22.08 14.41 -5.81
CA PRO A 140 23.23 13.52 -5.59
C PRO A 140 22.87 12.04 -5.78
N PHE A 141 21.58 11.70 -5.77
CA PHE A 141 21.07 10.34 -5.95
C PHE A 141 20.63 10.03 -7.39
N ILE A 142 20.87 10.93 -8.36
CA ILE A 142 20.39 10.77 -9.75
C ILE A 142 20.81 9.42 -10.36
N THR A 143 22.08 9.02 -10.21
CA THR A 143 22.59 7.75 -10.75
C THR A 143 21.90 6.54 -10.13
N GLN A 144 21.65 6.58 -8.82
CA GLN A 144 20.97 5.49 -8.11
C GLN A 144 19.52 5.39 -8.56
N CYS A 145 18.83 6.53 -8.69
CA CYS A 145 17.46 6.59 -9.22
C CYS A 145 17.38 6.06 -10.65
N THR A 146 18.34 6.41 -11.53
CA THR A 146 18.37 5.92 -12.91
C THR A 146 18.63 4.41 -13.00
N ASN A 147 19.54 3.88 -12.18
CA ASN A 147 19.80 2.43 -12.15
C ASN A 147 18.61 1.64 -11.62
N ALA A 148 17.94 2.18 -10.60
CA ALA A 148 16.69 1.65 -10.08
C ALA A 148 15.59 1.64 -11.17
N LEU A 149 15.44 2.72 -11.93
CA LEU A 149 14.48 2.79 -13.04
C LEU A 149 14.70 1.71 -14.08
N ARG A 150 15.93 1.50 -14.56
CA ARG A 150 16.24 0.44 -15.53
C ARG A 150 15.83 -0.94 -15.05
N SER A 151 16.10 -1.22 -13.77
CA SER A 151 15.69 -2.50 -13.16
C SER A 151 14.17 -2.67 -13.11
N LEU A 152 13.42 -1.56 -12.95
CA LEU A 152 11.96 -1.57 -12.96
C LEU A 152 11.37 -1.61 -14.37
N GLU A 153 11.98 -0.92 -15.35
CA GLU A 153 11.62 -1.01 -16.77
C GLU A 153 11.63 -2.46 -17.25
N ASP A 154 12.73 -3.18 -16.95
CA ASP A 154 12.88 -4.60 -17.28
C ASP A 154 11.83 -5.45 -16.55
N LYS A 155 11.66 -5.24 -15.24
CA LYS A 155 10.73 -6.00 -14.40
C LYS A 155 9.27 -5.85 -14.83
N PHE A 156 8.89 -4.64 -15.22
CA PHE A 156 7.51 -4.31 -15.58
C PHE A 156 7.24 -4.32 -17.08
N ASN A 157 8.28 -4.47 -17.90
CA ASN A 157 8.23 -4.45 -19.36
C ASN A 157 7.53 -3.17 -19.87
N VAL A 158 8.04 -2.02 -19.43
CA VAL A 158 7.55 -0.68 -19.79
C VAL A 158 8.70 0.13 -20.39
N THR A 159 8.43 0.82 -21.49
CA THR A 159 9.36 1.78 -22.08
C THR A 159 9.13 3.16 -21.46
N ILE A 160 10.20 3.80 -20.98
CA ILE A 160 10.17 5.15 -20.43
C ILE A 160 10.83 6.12 -21.40
N THR A 161 10.21 7.29 -21.59
CA THR A 161 10.66 8.35 -22.50
C THR A 161 11.00 9.65 -21.78
N SER A 162 10.69 9.73 -20.48
CA SER A 162 10.92 10.88 -19.61
C SER A 162 12.38 11.31 -19.52
N ARG A 163 12.57 12.63 -19.33
CA ARG A 163 13.91 13.25 -19.32
C ARG A 163 14.58 13.18 -17.96
N THR A 164 13.80 13.12 -16.88
CA THR A 164 14.33 13.05 -15.51
C THR A 164 13.86 11.78 -14.80
N PRO A 165 14.62 11.26 -13.81
CA PRO A 165 14.19 10.08 -13.06
C PRO A 165 12.85 10.24 -12.33
N ALA A 166 12.54 11.44 -11.83
CA ALA A 166 11.28 11.66 -11.13
C ALA A 166 10.07 11.59 -12.08
N GLU A 167 10.17 12.19 -13.27
CA GLU A 167 9.15 12.02 -14.32
C GLU A 167 9.05 10.56 -14.77
N ALA A 168 10.18 9.88 -14.92
CA ALA A 168 10.25 8.47 -15.31
C ALA A 168 9.50 7.55 -14.33
N TYR A 169 9.58 7.78 -13.02
CA TYR A 169 8.80 6.99 -12.06
C TYR A 169 7.28 7.21 -12.19
N VAL A 170 6.85 8.43 -12.52
CA VAL A 170 5.44 8.75 -12.77
C VAL A 170 4.98 8.08 -14.07
N GLU A 171 5.79 8.17 -15.14
CA GLU A 171 5.53 7.53 -16.43
C GLU A 171 5.45 6.01 -16.28
N LEU A 172 6.41 5.39 -15.58
CA LEU A 172 6.43 3.97 -15.28
C LEU A 172 5.11 3.53 -14.63
N LEU A 173 4.71 4.24 -13.57
CA LEU A 173 3.47 3.94 -12.85
C LEU A 173 2.26 4.05 -13.80
N SER A 174 2.13 5.19 -14.49
CA SER A 174 1.02 5.48 -15.41
C SER A 174 0.91 4.44 -16.52
N ASN A 175 2.02 4.11 -17.19
CA ASN A 175 2.06 3.11 -18.27
C ASN A 175 1.74 1.71 -17.74
N TRP A 176 2.30 1.33 -16.60
CA TRP A 176 2.00 0.04 -15.97
C TRP A 176 0.51 -0.10 -15.63
N MET A 177 -0.13 0.95 -15.09
CA MET A 177 -1.57 0.94 -14.84
C MET A 177 -2.38 0.83 -16.15
N LYS A 178 -2.02 1.59 -17.17
CA LYS A 178 -2.74 1.59 -18.44
C LYS A 178 -2.69 0.22 -19.13
N ASP A 179 -1.51 -0.41 -19.19
CA ASP A 179 -1.31 -1.60 -20.01
C ASP A 179 -1.53 -2.91 -19.25
N LYS A 180 -1.19 -2.95 -17.95
CA LYS A 180 -1.27 -4.18 -17.14
C LYS A 180 -2.49 -4.18 -16.24
N LEU A 181 -2.73 -3.12 -15.45
CA LEU A 181 -3.86 -3.10 -14.54
C LEU A 181 -5.18 -3.16 -15.30
N ALA A 182 -5.35 -2.36 -16.37
CA ALA A 182 -6.57 -2.40 -17.17
C ALA A 182 -6.85 -3.82 -17.68
N LYS A 183 -5.85 -4.49 -18.26
CA LYS A 183 -5.95 -5.88 -18.72
C LYS A 183 -6.31 -6.85 -17.58
N LEU A 184 -5.61 -6.75 -16.44
CA LEU A 184 -5.88 -7.60 -15.26
C LEU A 184 -7.31 -7.45 -14.73
N LEU A 185 -7.86 -6.22 -14.78
CA LEU A 185 -9.24 -5.95 -14.35
C LEU A 185 -10.26 -6.42 -15.39
N SER A 186 -9.96 -6.30 -16.69
CA SER A 186 -10.84 -6.78 -17.76
C SER A 186 -10.97 -8.30 -17.82
N ASP A 187 -9.96 -9.04 -17.34
CA ASP A 187 -9.91 -10.50 -17.43
C ASP A 187 -10.41 -11.24 -16.14
N GLY A 188 -10.87 -10.54 -15.08
CA GLY A 188 -11.07 -11.12 -13.72
C GLY A 188 -12.24 -10.60 -12.84
N PHE A 189 -12.28 -10.96 -11.53
CA PHE A 189 -13.44 -10.77 -10.59
C PHE A 189 -13.03 -10.65 -9.03
N LEU A 190 -13.72 -9.96 -8.06
CA LEU A 190 -13.40 -9.27 -6.72
C LEU A 190 -14.45 -9.77 -5.81
N ASP A 191 -13.99 -9.98 -4.60
CA ASP A 191 -14.86 -10.04 -3.48
C ASP A 191 -14.59 -8.79 -2.64
N ILE A 192 -15.55 -7.87 -2.60
CA ILE A 192 -15.61 -6.83 -1.58
C ILE A 192 -16.13 -7.53 -0.32
N ARG A 193 -15.26 -7.69 0.67
CA ARG A 193 -15.67 -8.22 1.98
C ARG A 193 -16.04 -7.05 2.89
N GLU A 194 -17.23 -7.11 3.44
CA GLU A 194 -17.65 -6.19 4.49
C GLU A 194 -16.83 -6.45 5.76
N GLU A 195 -16.15 -5.42 6.26
CA GLU A 195 -15.37 -5.52 7.49
C GLU A 195 -16.35 -5.53 8.68
N ARG A 196 -16.56 -6.70 9.28
CA ARG A 196 -17.27 -6.76 10.56
C ARG A 196 -16.41 -6.08 11.62
N GLN A 197 -16.83 -4.92 12.10
CA GLN A 197 -16.23 -4.32 13.30
C GLN A 197 -16.24 -5.35 14.43
N PRO A 198 -15.13 -5.50 15.18
CA PRO A 198 -15.18 -6.23 16.43
C PRO A 198 -16.16 -5.50 17.35
N ARG A 199 -17.24 -6.18 17.75
CA ARG A 199 -18.15 -5.67 18.77
C ARG A 199 -17.33 -5.41 20.03
N GLY A 200 -17.10 -4.13 20.33
CA GLY A 200 -16.66 -3.70 21.64
C GLY A 200 -17.76 -4.02 22.63
N GLY A 201 -17.61 -5.13 23.35
CA GLY A 201 -18.44 -5.49 24.50
C GLY A 201 -17.59 -5.48 25.76
N ARG A 202 -17.64 -4.39 26.51
CA ARG A 202 -17.44 -4.45 27.96
C ARG A 202 -18.63 -5.25 28.51
N ASP A 203 -18.35 -6.29 29.27
CA ASP A 203 -19.22 -6.66 30.38
C ASP A 203 -18.37 -6.79 31.63
N GLY A 204 -18.58 -5.86 32.54
CA GLY A 204 -18.14 -5.98 33.91
C GLY A 204 -19.08 -6.91 34.69
N LYS A 205 -18.49 -7.63 35.64
CA LYS A 205 -19.11 -8.20 36.85
C LYS A 205 -20.35 -9.08 36.66
N ALA A 206 -20.12 -10.38 36.86
CA ALA A 206 -21.00 -11.18 37.72
C ALA A 206 -20.19 -11.62 38.95
N VAL A 207 -20.52 -11.03 40.09
CA VAL A 207 -20.26 -11.61 41.41
C VAL A 207 -21.12 -12.87 41.50
N SER A 208 -20.53 -14.00 41.86
CA SER A 208 -21.29 -15.13 42.40
C SER A 208 -20.67 -15.54 43.74
N PHE A 209 -21.49 -15.40 44.77
CA PHE A 209 -21.32 -16.05 46.06
C PHE A 209 -21.60 -17.53 45.87
N ALA A 210 -20.77 -18.39 46.46
CA ALA A 210 -21.15 -19.74 46.81
C ALA A 210 -20.82 -19.93 48.30
N SER A 211 -21.89 -20.01 49.08
CA SER A 211 -21.91 -20.65 50.39
C SER A 211 -21.71 -22.15 50.19
N ASP A 212 -20.74 -22.71 50.90
CA ASP A 212 -20.88 -23.84 51.83
C ASP A 212 -19.57 -24.02 52.61
#